data_AF-A0A497NZM7-F1
#
_entry.id   AF-A0A497NZM7-F1
#
_cell.length_a   1.000
_cell.length_b   1.000
_cell.length_c   1.000
_cell.angle_alpha   90.00
_cell.angle_beta   90.00
_cell.angle_gamma   90.00
#
_symmetry.space_group_name_H-M   'P 1'
#
loop_
_entity.id
_entity.type
_entity.pdbx_description
1 polymer ?
#
loop_
_entity_poly.entity_id
_entity_poly.type
_entity_poly.pdbx_seq_one_letter_code
_entity_poly.pdbx_strand_id
1 'polypeptide(L)'
;MRPSGSFKEQKSIVRQGIQALYTFTPFKLLRAEAGEYYTLILAPVAYFETTPRFRWRSRSCKASFKVLISTHVSKRVVQPHQLYPFTFRRDSRDSYIYKRRNIEEEESFWRYPPTYMEFSWSALNSGYYCRLGWTLLSSQPRCPQEKYCPNLKGSPCRYYSRRPVSYPSLFNVYPRIQRKFEDPVGGFTFLPVLAIRYKDKPLAILRFTDSGSFVAFVDGVVFSPKLAWMFTQPMIFLREGLGFEISNVHAIELEFIPEMLDDFIKDILSSNNDIARWVILKYRLYMGDSPRYDLIREKRGFEAFGRLDKIAKQVIQRMKQDEATSKIIKDVQSGKISPGLVDFASILFLHSLAHTLKNALAARYGCKTEDIGYHIEHPKLRVLGTPSR
;
A
#
# COMPACT_ATOMS: atom_id res chain seq x y z
N MET A 1 30.24 -34.05 -38.71
CA MET A 1 28.97 -33.29 -38.70
C MET A 1 28.17 -33.65 -37.45
N ARG A 2 28.06 -32.71 -36.52
CA ARG A 2 27.11 -32.72 -35.40
C ARG A 2 26.41 -31.36 -35.42
N PRO A 3 25.08 -31.27 -35.34
CA PRO A 3 24.39 -29.98 -35.45
C PRO A 3 24.66 -29.15 -34.19
N SER A 4 25.09 -27.92 -34.39
CA SER A 4 25.16 -26.87 -33.39
C SER A 4 23.78 -26.63 -32.78
N GLY A 5 23.66 -26.84 -31.48
CA GLY A 5 22.45 -26.58 -30.72
C GLY A 5 22.00 -25.12 -30.88
N SER A 6 20.74 -24.93 -31.26
CA SER A 6 20.08 -23.65 -31.35
C SER A 6 20.13 -22.93 -29.99
N PHE A 7 20.74 -21.74 -29.95
CA PHE A 7 20.49 -20.77 -28.89
C PHE A 7 18.99 -20.45 -28.89
N LYS A 8 18.24 -20.98 -27.92
CA LYS A 8 16.88 -20.51 -27.65
C LYS A 8 17.00 -19.07 -27.17
N GLU A 9 16.70 -18.11 -28.03
CA GLU A 9 16.45 -16.72 -27.65
C GLU A 9 15.45 -16.72 -26.48
N GLN A 10 15.90 -16.25 -25.32
CA GLN A 10 15.00 -16.01 -24.20
C GLN A 10 14.05 -14.89 -24.60
N LYS A 11 12.78 -15.23 -24.88
CA LYS A 11 11.70 -14.26 -25.10
C LYS A 11 11.75 -13.17 -24.02
N SER A 12 12.02 -11.93 -24.43
CA SER A 12 11.98 -10.78 -23.55
C SER A 12 10.52 -10.57 -23.13
N ILE A 13 10.26 -10.52 -21.81
CA ILE A 13 8.92 -10.25 -21.30
C ILE A 13 8.68 -8.75 -21.41
N VAL A 14 8.03 -8.32 -22.48
CA VAL A 14 7.54 -6.94 -22.62
C VAL A 14 6.20 -6.83 -21.92
N ARG A 15 6.14 -6.05 -20.83
CA ARG A 15 4.89 -5.66 -20.16
C ARG A 15 4.77 -4.15 -20.20
N GLN A 16 3.56 -3.65 -20.43
CA GLN A 16 3.26 -2.23 -20.57
C GLN A 16 2.26 -1.76 -19.50
N GLY A 17 2.18 -0.45 -19.30
CA GLY A 17 1.27 0.20 -18.35
C GLY A 17 1.46 -0.23 -16.91
N ILE A 18 0.38 -0.19 -16.13
CA ILE A 18 0.38 -0.52 -14.69
C ILE A 18 0.84 -1.96 -14.44
N GLN A 19 0.56 -2.89 -15.36
CA GLN A 19 0.96 -4.29 -15.25
C GLN A 19 2.48 -4.50 -15.26
N ALA A 20 3.23 -3.58 -15.88
CA ALA A 20 4.69 -3.57 -15.80
C ALA A 20 5.17 -3.37 -14.34
N LEU A 21 4.49 -2.52 -13.56
CA LEU A 21 4.85 -2.23 -12.17
C LEU A 21 4.71 -3.44 -11.25
N TYR A 22 3.75 -4.34 -11.53
CA TYR A 22 3.59 -5.63 -10.84
C TYR A 22 4.65 -6.66 -11.23
N THR A 23 5.19 -6.56 -12.45
CA THR A 23 6.20 -7.50 -12.95
C THR A 23 7.58 -7.13 -12.42
N PHE A 24 7.92 -5.84 -12.51
CA PHE A 24 9.24 -5.31 -12.14
C PHE A 24 9.26 -4.75 -10.71
N THR A 25 8.38 -5.25 -9.84
CA THR A 25 8.37 -4.90 -8.42
C THR A 25 9.71 -5.27 -7.79
N PRO A 26 10.45 -4.33 -7.18
CA PRO A 26 11.68 -4.66 -6.46
C PRO A 26 11.44 -5.73 -5.39
N PHE A 27 12.44 -6.56 -5.15
CA PHE A 27 12.48 -7.70 -4.22
C PHE A 27 11.57 -8.87 -4.58
N LYS A 28 10.72 -8.75 -5.60
CA LYS A 28 9.95 -9.87 -6.14
C LYS A 28 10.87 -10.80 -6.93
N LEU A 29 10.72 -12.11 -6.71
CA LEU A 29 11.41 -13.11 -7.52
C LEU A 29 10.94 -13.03 -8.97
N LEU A 30 11.90 -12.86 -9.87
CA LEU A 30 11.69 -12.91 -11.32
C LEU A 30 11.86 -14.34 -11.83
N ARG A 31 12.87 -15.04 -11.32
CA ARG A 31 13.20 -16.44 -11.62
C ARG A 31 13.83 -17.05 -10.39
N ALA A 32 13.61 -18.35 -10.20
CA ALA A 32 14.30 -19.12 -9.18
C ALA A 32 14.36 -20.58 -9.61
N GLU A 33 15.48 -21.22 -9.34
CA GLU A 33 15.63 -22.66 -9.36
C GLU A 33 16.09 -23.08 -7.96
N ALA A 34 15.26 -23.86 -7.28
CA ALA A 34 15.46 -24.19 -5.87
C ALA A 34 16.82 -24.88 -5.68
N GLY A 35 17.63 -24.37 -4.75
CA GLY A 35 18.98 -24.87 -4.49
C GLY A 35 20.07 -24.33 -5.44
N GLU A 36 19.71 -23.72 -6.57
CA GLU A 36 20.67 -23.31 -7.60
C GLU A 36 20.83 -21.78 -7.64
N TYR A 37 19.77 -21.06 -8.01
CA TYR A 37 19.84 -19.60 -8.14
C TYR A 37 18.51 -18.90 -7.87
N TYR A 38 18.63 -17.62 -7.50
CA TYR A 38 17.50 -16.71 -7.30
C TYR A 38 17.77 -15.39 -8.02
N THR A 39 16.82 -14.95 -8.85
CA THR A 39 16.93 -13.69 -9.60
C THR A 39 15.82 -12.72 -9.16
N LEU A 40 16.20 -11.52 -8.74
CA LEU A 40 15.27 -10.45 -8.34
C LEU A 40 15.86 -9.06 -8.61
N ILE A 41 15.03 -8.03 -8.60
CA ILE A 41 15.50 -6.64 -8.68
C ILE A 41 15.71 -6.11 -7.27
N LEU A 42 16.92 -5.69 -6.93
CA LEU A 42 17.16 -4.93 -5.70
C LEU A 42 16.93 -3.44 -5.96
N ALA A 43 16.44 -2.70 -4.97
CA ALA A 43 16.32 -1.25 -5.07
C ALA A 43 16.72 -0.56 -3.75
N PRO A 44 17.21 0.69 -3.76
CA PRO A 44 17.45 1.46 -2.55
C PRO A 44 16.15 1.74 -1.79
N VAL A 45 16.19 1.55 -0.47
CA VAL A 45 15.08 1.84 0.44
C VAL A 45 15.34 3.19 1.12
N ALA A 46 14.29 3.98 1.32
CA ALA A 46 14.39 5.36 1.76
C ALA A 46 15.16 5.53 3.08
N TYR A 47 14.91 4.63 4.04
CA TYR A 47 15.46 4.68 5.40
C TYR A 47 16.49 3.58 5.69
N PHE A 48 16.98 2.87 4.68
CA PHE A 48 18.07 1.92 4.83
C PHE A 48 19.35 2.43 4.18
N GLU A 49 20.46 2.07 4.81
CA GLU A 49 21.74 1.91 4.12
C GLU A 49 21.81 0.51 3.52
N THR A 50 22.47 0.44 2.36
CA THR A 50 22.76 -0.84 1.73
C THR A 50 24.24 -0.98 1.50
N THR A 51 24.77 -2.14 1.90
CA THR A 51 26.17 -2.51 1.72
C THR A 51 26.26 -3.85 0.99
N PRO A 52 27.03 -3.95 -0.11
CA PRO A 52 27.72 -2.84 -0.79
C PRO A 52 26.72 -1.91 -1.51
N ARG A 53 27.20 -0.73 -1.94
CA ARG A 53 26.43 0.14 -2.84
C ARG A 53 26.33 -0.53 -4.22
N PHE A 54 25.18 -0.40 -4.86
CA PHE A 54 24.90 -1.05 -6.14
C PHE A 54 24.13 -0.13 -7.09
N ARG A 55 24.17 -0.47 -8.38
CA ARG A 55 23.33 0.13 -9.42
C ARG A 55 22.24 -0.87 -9.80
N TRP A 56 20.99 -0.47 -9.65
CA TRP A 56 19.84 -1.32 -9.94
C TRP A 56 19.09 -0.97 -11.23
N ARG A 57 19.45 0.17 -11.83
CA ARG A 57 18.85 0.70 -13.05
C ARG A 57 19.86 1.50 -13.84
N SER A 58 19.57 1.71 -15.13
CA SER A 58 20.30 2.64 -15.98
C SER A 58 20.24 4.06 -15.41
N ARG A 59 21.32 4.84 -15.65
CA ARG A 59 21.32 6.29 -15.32
C ARG A 59 20.35 7.06 -16.21
N SER A 60 20.30 6.71 -17.50
CA SER A 60 19.34 7.24 -18.46
C SER A 60 17.92 6.78 -18.11
N CYS A 61 16.97 7.70 -18.20
CA CYS A 61 15.54 7.47 -17.96
C CYS A 61 14.74 7.96 -19.16
N LYS A 62 13.66 7.25 -19.49
CA LYS A 62 12.64 7.72 -20.43
C LYS A 62 11.89 8.93 -19.86
N ALA A 63 11.61 8.90 -18.57
CA ALA A 63 10.97 9.97 -17.82
C ALA A 63 11.52 10.02 -16.39
N SER A 64 11.56 11.23 -15.82
CA SER A 64 11.94 11.47 -14.42
C SER A 64 11.20 12.71 -13.93
N PHE A 65 10.27 12.52 -12.99
CA PHE A 65 9.41 13.58 -12.46
C PHE A 65 9.35 13.49 -10.93
N LYS A 66 8.84 14.55 -10.29
CA LYS A 66 8.64 14.57 -8.84
C LYS A 66 7.14 14.55 -8.55
N VAL A 67 6.71 13.63 -7.70
CA VAL A 67 5.33 13.56 -7.23
C VAL A 67 5.28 13.98 -5.77
N LEU A 68 4.35 14.86 -5.43
CA LEU A 68 4.04 15.19 -4.05
C LEU A 68 3.30 14.00 -3.40
N ILE A 69 3.94 13.35 -2.43
CA ILE A 69 3.34 12.24 -1.66
C ILE A 69 2.58 12.77 -0.45
N SER A 70 3.02 13.90 0.10
CA SER A 70 2.34 14.64 1.14
C SER A 70 2.75 16.10 1.10
N THR A 71 2.06 16.95 1.87
CA THR A 71 2.34 18.40 1.98
C THR A 71 3.81 18.76 2.17
N HIS A 72 4.63 17.86 2.73
CA HIS A 72 6.05 18.13 3.02
C HIS A 72 7.01 17.15 2.34
N VAL A 73 6.52 16.14 1.62
CA VAL A 73 7.37 15.10 1.04
C VAL A 73 7.09 14.96 -0.44
N SER A 74 8.09 15.33 -1.24
CA SER A 74 8.14 14.99 -2.65
C SER A 74 9.01 13.75 -2.87
N LYS A 75 8.63 12.91 -3.83
CA LYS A 75 9.40 11.74 -4.23
C LYS A 75 9.73 11.81 -5.70
N ARG A 76 10.99 11.54 -6.02
CA ARG A 76 11.41 11.36 -7.39
C ARG A 76 10.90 10.01 -7.90
N VAL A 77 10.20 10.04 -9.03
CA VAL A 77 9.75 8.88 -9.79
C VAL A 77 10.54 8.79 -11.08
N VAL A 78 10.97 7.59 -11.44
CA VAL A 78 11.75 7.34 -12.65
C VAL A 78 11.16 6.20 -13.46
N GLN A 79 11.17 6.39 -14.78
CA GLN A 79 10.97 5.34 -15.77
C GLN A 79 12.32 5.03 -16.42
N PRO A 80 13.09 4.05 -15.91
CA PRO A 80 14.40 3.75 -16.45
C PRO A 80 14.30 3.09 -17.84
N HIS A 81 15.33 3.24 -18.67
CA HIS A 81 15.46 2.45 -19.90
C HIS A 81 15.69 0.98 -19.59
N GLN A 82 16.47 0.69 -18.54
CA GLN A 82 16.82 -0.67 -18.15
C GLN A 82 16.84 -0.83 -16.63
N LEU A 83 16.32 -1.97 -16.17
CA LEU A 83 16.46 -2.46 -14.80
C LEU A 83 17.50 -3.58 -14.79
N TYR A 84 18.35 -3.62 -13.79
CA TYR A 84 19.39 -4.62 -13.63
C TYR A 84 18.95 -5.67 -12.60
N PRO A 85 18.58 -6.89 -13.03
CA PRO A 85 18.28 -7.96 -12.09
C PRO A 85 19.57 -8.49 -11.46
N PHE A 86 19.50 -8.84 -10.18
CA PHE A 86 20.55 -9.47 -9.41
C PHE A 86 20.28 -10.96 -9.36
N THR A 87 21.29 -11.77 -9.70
CA THR A 87 21.20 -13.24 -9.64
C THR A 87 22.15 -13.77 -8.59
N PHE A 88 21.59 -14.39 -7.56
CA PHE A 88 22.32 -15.02 -6.47
C PHE A 88 22.43 -16.51 -6.75
N ARG A 89 23.64 -16.98 -7.01
CA ARG A 89 23.95 -18.40 -7.25
C ARG A 89 24.60 -19.03 -6.03
N ARG A 90 24.55 -20.35 -5.95
CA ARG A 90 25.11 -21.13 -4.83
C ARG A 90 26.59 -20.86 -4.56
N ASP A 91 27.36 -20.64 -5.61
CA ASP A 91 28.78 -20.33 -5.61
C ASP A 91 29.09 -18.84 -5.44
N SER A 92 28.08 -17.97 -5.55
CA SER A 92 28.26 -16.52 -5.40
C SER A 92 28.42 -16.12 -3.94
N ARG A 93 29.37 -15.22 -3.69
CA ARG A 93 29.55 -14.53 -2.41
C ARG A 93 28.80 -13.20 -2.33
N ASP A 94 27.99 -12.88 -3.34
CA ASP A 94 27.23 -11.64 -3.38
C ASP A 94 26.22 -11.61 -2.23
N SER A 95 26.32 -10.56 -1.42
CA SER A 95 25.41 -10.29 -0.33
C SER A 95 25.13 -8.80 -0.25
N TYR A 96 23.85 -8.44 -0.22
CA TYR A 96 23.37 -7.07 -0.07
C TYR A 96 22.60 -6.96 1.23
N ILE A 97 23.18 -6.24 2.17
CA ILE A 97 22.62 -6.06 3.51
C ILE A 97 22.00 -4.67 3.60
N TYR A 98 20.73 -4.64 3.94
CA TYR A 98 19.95 -3.46 4.22
C TYR A 98 19.76 -3.30 5.73
N LYS A 99 20.21 -2.17 6.28
CA LYS A 99 20.10 -1.84 7.71
C LYS A 99 19.62 -0.41 7.89
N ARG A 100 18.80 -0.14 8.91
CA ARG A 100 18.53 1.25 9.32
C ARG A 100 19.80 1.88 9.91
N ARG A 101 19.99 3.17 9.65
CA ARG A 101 20.94 4.01 10.40
C ARG A 101 20.42 4.23 11.81
N ASN A 102 21.33 4.42 12.76
CA ASN A 102 21.08 4.96 14.10
C ASN A 102 19.96 4.24 14.87
N ILE A 103 19.83 2.91 14.68
CA ILE A 103 18.83 2.11 15.38
C ILE A 103 19.00 2.11 16.91
N GLU A 104 20.18 2.53 17.36
CA GLU A 104 20.61 2.63 18.75
C GLU A 104 20.12 3.92 19.43
N GLU A 105 19.78 4.96 18.66
CA GLU A 105 19.60 6.33 19.17
C GLU A 105 18.13 6.79 19.29
N GLU A 106 17.18 6.09 18.66
CA GLU A 106 15.79 6.58 18.58
C GLU A 106 14.75 5.44 18.57
N GLU A 107 13.91 5.38 19.62
CA GLU A 107 12.77 4.44 19.71
C GLU A 107 11.77 4.60 18.55
N SER A 108 11.74 5.78 17.92
CA SER A 108 10.92 6.10 16.74
C SER A 108 11.17 5.12 15.57
N PHE A 109 12.39 4.56 15.47
CA PHE A 109 12.78 3.68 14.38
C PHE A 109 12.19 2.28 14.47
N TRP A 110 11.75 1.87 15.66
CA TRP A 110 11.01 0.63 15.91
C TRP A 110 9.49 0.79 15.71
N ARG A 111 9.06 1.83 14.97
CA ARG A 111 7.65 1.99 14.56
C ARG A 111 7.32 1.32 13.23
N TYR A 112 8.32 1.04 12.38
CA TYR A 112 8.11 0.57 11.01
C TYR A 112 9.03 -0.61 10.63
N PRO A 113 8.58 -1.87 10.81
CA PRO A 113 9.32 -3.03 10.32
C PRO A 113 9.32 -3.08 8.78
N PRO A 114 10.39 -3.61 8.15
CA PRO A 114 11.58 -4.21 8.76
C PRO A 114 12.66 -3.18 9.16
N THR A 115 13.65 -3.63 9.94
CA THR A 115 14.87 -2.89 10.29
C THR A 115 16.14 -3.53 9.72
N TYR A 116 16.07 -4.81 9.34
CA TYR A 116 17.15 -5.56 8.70
C TYR A 116 16.62 -6.44 7.55
N MET A 117 17.33 -6.45 6.43
CA MET A 117 17.13 -7.42 5.34
C MET A 117 18.47 -7.81 4.74
N GLU A 118 18.70 -9.09 4.48
CA GLU A 118 19.85 -9.58 3.71
C GLU A 118 19.37 -10.27 2.44
N PHE A 119 19.97 -9.93 1.31
CA PHE A 119 19.80 -10.64 0.04
C PHE A 119 21.14 -11.23 -0.37
N SER A 120 21.27 -12.53 -0.15
CA SER A 120 22.38 -13.40 -0.55
C SER A 120 21.82 -14.76 -0.94
N TRP A 121 22.58 -15.61 -1.63
CA TRP A 121 22.10 -16.96 -1.94
C TRP A 121 21.72 -17.72 -0.66
N SER A 122 22.58 -17.66 0.37
CA SER A 122 22.34 -18.34 1.65
C SER A 122 21.05 -17.86 2.34
N ALA A 123 20.84 -16.55 2.40
CA ALA A 123 19.64 -15.97 2.99
C ALA A 123 18.38 -16.30 2.17
N LEU A 124 18.46 -16.33 0.84
CA LEU A 124 17.33 -16.64 -0.04
C LEU A 124 16.97 -18.14 -0.02
N ASN A 125 17.97 -19.01 0.06
CA ASN A 125 17.77 -20.46 0.03
C ASN A 125 17.31 -21.02 1.37
N SER A 126 17.92 -20.55 2.47
CA SER A 126 17.69 -21.05 3.83
C SER A 126 17.79 -19.90 4.83
N GLY A 127 16.84 -18.97 4.74
CA GLY A 127 16.86 -17.73 5.50
C GLY A 127 16.20 -17.82 6.86
N TYR A 128 16.85 -17.23 7.85
CA TYR A 128 16.28 -16.94 9.17
C TYR A 128 15.52 -15.60 9.14
N TYR A 129 14.48 -15.49 9.96
CA TYR A 129 13.57 -14.35 9.97
C TYR A 129 12.97 -14.12 11.36
N CYS A 130 12.47 -12.92 11.60
CA CYS A 130 11.73 -12.58 12.82
C CYS A 130 10.23 -12.68 12.57
N ARG A 131 9.49 -13.40 13.43
CA ARG A 131 8.03 -13.53 13.36
C ARG A 131 7.28 -12.21 13.55
N LEU A 132 7.93 -11.22 14.17
CA LEU A 132 7.44 -9.85 14.31
C LEU A 132 7.84 -8.93 13.13
N GLY A 133 8.51 -9.46 12.10
CA GLY A 133 8.82 -8.72 10.87
C GLY A 133 10.03 -7.78 10.95
N TRP A 134 10.70 -7.66 12.10
CA TRP A 134 11.88 -6.79 12.28
C TRP A 134 13.06 -7.19 11.39
N THR A 135 13.41 -8.48 11.40
CA THR A 135 14.37 -9.08 10.47
C THR A 135 13.57 -9.80 9.38
N LEU A 136 13.61 -9.26 8.16
CA LEU A 136 12.87 -9.84 7.04
C LEU A 136 13.50 -11.14 6.55
N LEU A 137 14.83 -11.13 6.40
CA LEU A 137 15.63 -12.26 5.92
C LEU A 137 17.08 -12.09 6.40
N SER A 138 17.74 -13.19 6.78
CA SER A 138 19.12 -13.24 7.26
C SER A 138 19.70 -14.63 7.01
N SER A 139 20.98 -14.71 6.66
CA SER A 139 21.72 -15.98 6.62
C SER A 139 22.17 -16.47 8.00
N GLN A 140 22.09 -15.61 9.03
CA GLN A 140 22.61 -15.91 10.37
C GLN A 140 21.58 -16.57 11.28
N PRO A 141 21.96 -17.63 12.03
CA PRO A 141 21.07 -18.32 12.97
C PRO A 141 20.77 -17.51 14.24
N ARG A 142 21.58 -16.48 14.52
CA ARG A 142 21.33 -15.51 15.60
C ARG A 142 20.79 -14.22 15.01
N CYS A 143 19.83 -13.59 15.70
CA CYS A 143 19.19 -12.37 15.20
C CYS A 143 20.22 -11.23 15.07
N PRO A 144 20.43 -10.66 13.86
CA PRO A 144 21.39 -9.57 13.65
C PRO A 144 21.03 -8.27 14.38
N GLN A 145 19.83 -8.20 14.97
CA GLN A 145 19.29 -7.03 15.65
C GLN A 145 19.02 -7.30 17.13
N GLU A 146 19.52 -8.43 17.68
CA GLU A 146 19.21 -8.86 19.05
C GLU A 146 19.57 -7.81 20.10
N LYS A 147 20.72 -7.14 19.95
CA LYS A 147 21.24 -6.16 20.91
C LYS A 147 20.36 -4.91 21.07
N TYR A 148 19.57 -4.57 20.04
CA TYR A 148 18.87 -3.29 19.95
C TYR A 148 17.35 -3.44 19.97
N CYS A 149 16.84 -4.68 19.89
CA CYS A 149 15.42 -4.94 19.70
C CYS A 149 14.64 -4.69 21.01
N PRO A 150 13.72 -3.71 21.06
CA PRO A 150 12.91 -3.45 22.25
C PRO A 150 11.92 -4.60 22.54
N ASN A 151 11.64 -5.44 21.54
CA ASN A 151 10.76 -6.61 21.66
C ASN A 151 11.53 -7.91 21.94
N LEU A 152 12.79 -7.83 22.35
CA LEU A 152 13.59 -9.00 22.70
C LEU A 152 12.94 -9.77 23.85
N LYS A 153 12.75 -11.08 23.67
CA LYS A 153 12.29 -11.99 24.72
C LYS A 153 13.18 -13.22 24.79
N GLY A 154 14.04 -13.26 25.80
CA GLY A 154 15.03 -14.32 26.01
C GLY A 154 16.24 -14.23 25.08
N SER A 155 17.24 -15.06 25.35
CA SER A 155 18.45 -15.23 24.54
C SER A 155 18.67 -16.74 24.32
N PRO A 156 18.55 -17.26 23.08
CA PRO A 156 18.19 -16.54 21.86
C PRO A 156 16.72 -16.09 21.82
N CYS A 157 16.45 -14.95 21.19
CA CYS A 157 15.10 -14.36 21.07
C CYS A 157 14.01 -15.37 20.61
N ARG A 158 12.91 -15.45 21.38
CA ARG A 158 11.74 -16.32 21.07
C ARG A 158 11.09 -16.04 19.71
N TYR A 159 11.13 -14.79 19.24
CA TYR A 159 10.48 -14.39 17.99
C TYR A 159 11.35 -14.62 16.76
N TYR A 160 12.64 -14.88 16.92
CA TYR A 160 13.54 -15.20 15.82
C TYR A 160 13.39 -16.68 15.48
N SER A 161 13.13 -17.00 14.22
CA SER A 161 12.96 -18.39 13.81
C SER A 161 14.27 -19.15 14.01
N ARG A 162 14.19 -20.34 14.62
CA ARG A 162 15.32 -21.28 14.68
C ARG A 162 15.38 -22.21 13.46
N ARG A 163 14.28 -22.27 12.70
CA ARG A 163 14.17 -23.06 11.48
C ARG A 163 14.23 -22.12 10.28
N PRO A 164 15.31 -22.15 9.50
CA PRO A 164 15.39 -21.33 8.30
C PRO A 164 14.38 -21.84 7.26
N VAL A 165 13.91 -20.93 6.41
CA VAL A 165 12.95 -21.21 5.35
C VAL A 165 13.38 -20.46 4.10
N SER A 166 13.13 -21.05 2.92
CA SER A 166 13.45 -20.37 1.66
C SER A 166 12.57 -19.14 1.46
N TYR A 167 13.13 -18.11 0.84
CA TYR A 167 12.44 -16.85 0.55
C TYR A 167 11.12 -17.01 -0.22
N PRO A 168 11.02 -17.85 -1.28
CA PRO A 168 9.75 -18.10 -1.96
C PRO A 168 8.65 -18.67 -1.04
N SER A 169 9.04 -19.39 0.01
CA SER A 169 8.12 -19.99 0.99
C SER A 169 7.74 -19.02 2.11
N LEU A 170 8.49 -17.94 2.29
CA LEU A 170 8.21 -16.92 3.31
C LEU A 170 7.19 -15.88 2.85
N PHE A 171 7.32 -15.36 1.63
CA PHE A 171 6.56 -14.18 1.21
C PHE A 171 5.98 -14.28 -0.19
N ASN A 172 4.81 -13.68 -0.37
CA ASN A 172 4.38 -13.10 -1.64
C ASN A 172 4.73 -11.60 -1.64
N VAL A 173 5.37 -11.12 -2.71
CA VAL A 173 5.84 -9.73 -2.82
C VAL A 173 4.94 -8.95 -3.78
N TYR A 174 4.38 -7.84 -3.29
CA TYR A 174 3.46 -6.99 -4.05
C TYR A 174 3.95 -5.55 -4.07
N PRO A 175 3.81 -4.83 -5.20
CA PRO A 175 4.08 -3.41 -5.24
C PRO A 175 2.96 -2.67 -4.49
N ARG A 176 3.32 -1.60 -3.80
CA ARG A 176 2.38 -0.55 -3.44
C ARG A 176 2.43 0.50 -4.55
N ILE A 177 1.40 0.50 -5.38
CA ILE A 177 1.29 1.40 -6.54
C ILE A 177 0.47 2.62 -6.11
N GLN A 178 1.08 3.79 -6.19
CA GLN A 178 0.37 5.07 -6.11
C GLN A 178 -0.10 5.45 -7.50
N ARG A 179 -1.31 6.00 -7.57
CA ARG A 179 -1.93 6.55 -8.78
C ARG A 179 -2.39 7.96 -8.47
N LYS A 180 -2.07 8.89 -9.35
CA LYS A 180 -2.49 10.28 -9.20
C LYS A 180 -2.80 10.84 -10.58
N PHE A 181 -3.82 11.68 -10.63
CA PHE A 181 -4.06 12.55 -11.77
C PHE A 181 -3.44 13.91 -11.42
N GLU A 182 -2.68 14.47 -12.35
CA GLU A 182 -2.10 15.80 -12.24
C GLU A 182 -2.75 16.68 -13.29
N ASP A 183 -3.22 17.85 -12.84
CA ASP A 183 -3.88 18.81 -13.69
C ASP A 183 -2.94 19.30 -14.80
N PRO A 184 -3.49 19.71 -15.96
CA PRO A 184 -2.69 20.23 -17.04
C PRO A 184 -1.84 21.43 -16.59
N VAL A 185 -0.56 21.44 -16.96
CA VAL A 185 0.32 22.59 -16.70
C VAL A 185 -0.21 23.82 -17.43
N GLY A 186 -0.51 24.89 -16.68
CA GLY A 186 -1.00 26.15 -17.26
C GLY A 186 -2.42 26.58 -16.85
N GLY A 187 -3.07 25.88 -15.92
CA GLY A 187 -4.34 26.33 -15.34
C GLY A 187 -5.56 26.10 -16.24
N PHE A 188 -5.48 25.13 -17.15
CA PHE A 188 -6.63 24.74 -17.96
C PHE A 188 -7.79 24.31 -17.06
N THR A 189 -8.95 24.88 -17.36
CA THR A 189 -10.16 24.71 -16.58
C THR A 189 -10.86 23.46 -17.07
N PHE A 190 -11.04 22.49 -16.19
CA PHE A 190 -12.01 21.42 -16.41
C PHE A 190 -13.33 22.03 -16.90
N LEU A 191 -13.83 21.57 -18.04
CA LEU A 191 -15.06 22.10 -18.63
C LEU A 191 -16.27 21.52 -17.90
N PRO A 192 -17.15 22.35 -17.30
CA PRO A 192 -18.36 21.86 -16.68
C PRO A 192 -19.30 21.27 -17.75
N VAL A 193 -19.68 20.00 -17.56
CA VAL A 193 -20.53 19.26 -18.49
C VAL A 193 -21.97 19.20 -17.98
N LEU A 194 -22.14 18.92 -16.70
CA LEU A 194 -23.44 18.67 -16.08
C LEU A 194 -23.39 19.01 -14.59
N ALA A 195 -24.49 19.54 -14.06
CA ALA A 195 -24.71 19.60 -12.62
C ALA A 195 -25.66 18.47 -12.19
N ILE A 196 -25.21 17.62 -11.26
CA ILE A 196 -26.05 16.64 -10.59
C ILE A 196 -26.78 17.36 -9.47
N ARG A 197 -28.11 17.42 -9.53
CA ARG A 197 -28.93 18.13 -8.53
C ARG A 197 -29.32 17.22 -7.38
N TYR A 198 -29.34 17.79 -6.18
CA TYR A 198 -30.03 17.25 -5.02
C TYR A 198 -31.03 18.27 -4.51
N LYS A 199 -32.33 17.91 -4.54
CA LYS A 199 -33.43 18.88 -4.42
C LYS A 199 -33.21 19.99 -5.47
N ASP A 200 -33.39 21.25 -5.09
CA ASP A 200 -33.21 22.38 -5.99
C ASP A 200 -31.78 22.89 -6.11
N LYS A 201 -30.80 22.25 -5.46
CA LYS A 201 -29.41 22.72 -5.41
C LYS A 201 -28.44 21.74 -6.12
N PRO A 202 -27.31 22.21 -6.66
CA PRO A 202 -26.28 21.31 -7.20
C PRO A 202 -25.60 20.52 -6.08
N LEU A 203 -25.60 19.19 -6.18
CA LEU A 203 -24.85 18.29 -5.30
C LEU A 203 -23.40 18.15 -5.78
N ALA A 204 -23.24 17.93 -7.07
CA ALA A 204 -21.94 17.76 -7.69
C ALA A 204 -21.92 18.36 -9.10
N ILE A 205 -20.77 18.86 -9.50
CA ILE A 205 -20.50 19.35 -10.85
C ILE A 205 -19.62 18.32 -11.54
N LEU A 206 -20.14 17.74 -12.62
CA LEU A 206 -19.39 16.89 -13.52
C LEU A 206 -18.57 17.77 -14.45
N ARG A 207 -17.26 17.59 -14.45
CA ARG A 207 -16.38 18.26 -15.40
C ARG A 207 -15.53 17.29 -16.21
N PHE A 208 -15.04 17.77 -17.33
CA PHE A 208 -14.23 16.99 -18.27
C PHE A 208 -12.97 17.74 -18.67
N THR A 209 -11.88 17.01 -18.88
CA THR A 209 -10.64 17.48 -19.50
C THR A 209 -10.09 16.40 -20.42
N ASP A 210 -9.44 16.82 -21.50
CA ASP A 210 -8.73 15.99 -22.47
C ASP A 210 -7.20 16.09 -22.35
N SER A 211 -6.68 16.94 -21.46
CA SER A 211 -5.28 17.36 -21.46
C SER A 211 -4.53 17.09 -20.14
N GLY A 212 -4.99 16.13 -19.33
CA GLY A 212 -4.38 15.82 -18.02
C GLY A 212 -3.15 14.92 -18.08
N SER A 213 -2.46 14.77 -16.95
CA SER A 213 -1.41 13.76 -16.78
C SER A 213 -1.85 12.68 -15.78
N PHE A 214 -1.70 11.41 -16.15
CA PHE A 214 -1.84 10.30 -15.22
C PHE A 214 -0.48 9.75 -14.82
N VAL A 215 -0.20 9.74 -13.52
CA VAL A 215 1.04 9.16 -12.97
C VAL A 215 0.74 7.89 -12.19
N ALA A 216 1.54 6.85 -12.43
CA ALA A 216 1.50 5.61 -11.67
C ALA A 216 2.91 5.13 -11.33
N PHE A 217 3.14 4.83 -10.05
CA PHE A 217 4.47 4.42 -9.59
C PHE A 217 4.45 3.53 -8.35
N VAL A 218 5.44 2.65 -8.25
CA VAL A 218 5.72 1.86 -7.06
C VAL A 218 6.40 2.76 -6.04
N ASP A 219 5.72 3.09 -4.95
CA ASP A 219 6.28 3.88 -3.87
C ASP A 219 6.87 3.00 -2.75
N GLY A 220 6.34 1.79 -2.60
CA GLY A 220 6.79 0.81 -1.62
C GLY A 220 6.56 -0.63 -2.07
N VAL A 221 7.04 -1.54 -1.26
CA VAL A 221 6.94 -2.99 -1.49
C VAL A 221 6.39 -3.64 -0.23
N VAL A 222 5.42 -4.53 -0.43
CA VAL A 222 4.72 -5.26 0.64
C VAL A 222 5.12 -6.72 0.60
N PHE A 223 5.57 -7.23 1.74
CA PHE A 223 5.93 -8.63 1.92
C PHE A 223 4.80 -9.33 2.65
N SER A 224 3.87 -9.91 1.90
CA SER A 224 2.74 -10.68 2.45
C SER A 224 3.25 -12.04 2.94
N PRO A 225 3.19 -12.33 4.26
CA PRO A 225 3.67 -13.61 4.78
C PRO A 225 2.81 -14.78 4.27
N LYS A 226 3.45 -15.89 3.94
CA LYS A 226 2.78 -17.17 3.64
C LYS A 226 2.61 -18.05 4.88
N LEU A 227 3.36 -17.77 5.94
CA LEU A 227 3.38 -18.55 7.16
C LEU A 227 2.43 -17.95 8.20
N ALA A 228 1.52 -18.77 8.73
CA ALA A 228 0.49 -18.34 9.68
C ALA A 228 1.06 -17.78 11.01
N TRP A 229 2.28 -18.15 11.38
CA TRP A 229 2.95 -17.69 12.60
C TRP A 229 3.76 -16.40 12.43
N MET A 230 3.67 -15.74 11.28
CA MET A 230 4.18 -14.38 11.10
C MET A 230 3.08 -13.38 11.44
N PHE A 231 3.32 -12.57 12.48
CA PHE A 231 2.29 -11.71 13.08
C PHE A 231 2.18 -10.33 12.43
N THR A 232 3.08 -10.02 11.49
CA THR A 232 3.11 -8.72 10.82
C THR A 232 3.36 -8.90 9.34
N GLN A 233 2.91 -7.92 8.56
CA GLN A 233 3.20 -7.80 7.13
C GLN A 233 4.23 -6.68 6.93
N PRO A 234 5.53 -7.01 6.78
CA PRO A 234 6.56 -6.00 6.58
C PRO A 234 6.30 -5.19 5.30
N MET A 235 6.63 -3.90 5.35
CA MET A 235 6.51 -2.99 4.21
C MET A 235 7.70 -2.04 4.17
N ILE A 236 8.29 -1.88 2.99
CA ILE A 236 9.38 -0.93 2.74
C ILE A 236 8.96 0.15 1.76
N PHE A 237 9.63 1.29 1.85
CA PHE A 237 9.42 2.42 0.94
C PHE A 237 10.68 2.65 0.12
N LEU A 238 10.53 2.68 -1.20
CA LEU A 238 11.67 2.90 -2.10
C LEU A 238 12.21 4.32 -1.94
N ARG A 239 13.51 4.52 -2.15
CA ARG A 239 14.12 5.86 -2.16
C ARG A 239 13.68 6.67 -3.38
N GLU A 240 13.70 6.04 -4.55
CA GLU A 240 13.13 6.55 -5.79
C GLU A 240 11.95 5.67 -6.18
N GLY A 241 10.84 6.26 -6.66
CA GLY A 241 9.70 5.52 -7.18
C GLY A 241 10.02 4.96 -8.57
N LEU A 242 9.55 3.73 -8.85
CA LEU A 242 9.60 3.16 -10.20
C LEU A 242 8.23 3.34 -10.85
N GLY A 243 8.12 4.11 -11.91
CA GLY A 243 6.82 4.48 -12.47
C GLY A 243 6.88 5.04 -13.88
N PHE A 244 5.74 5.54 -14.33
CA PHE A 244 5.58 6.23 -15.60
C PHE A 244 4.54 7.34 -15.46
N GLU A 245 4.55 8.25 -16.43
CA GLU A 245 3.57 9.29 -16.64
C GLU A 245 2.97 9.08 -18.03
N ILE A 246 1.66 9.25 -18.13
CA ILE A 246 0.94 9.33 -19.40
C ILE A 246 0.37 10.74 -19.49
N SER A 247 0.87 11.51 -20.44
CA SER A 247 0.35 12.86 -20.74
C SER A 247 -0.87 12.78 -21.65
N ASN A 248 -1.66 13.85 -21.69
CA ASN A 248 -2.86 13.99 -22.52
C ASN A 248 -3.91 12.89 -22.26
N VAL A 249 -4.15 12.62 -20.98
CA VAL A 249 -5.17 11.67 -20.53
C VAL A 249 -6.48 12.41 -20.31
N HIS A 250 -7.56 11.83 -20.86
CA HIS A 250 -8.91 12.28 -20.60
C HIS A 250 -9.32 11.94 -19.16
N ALA A 251 -9.94 12.91 -18.48
CA ALA A 251 -10.47 12.70 -17.14
C ALA A 251 -11.85 13.30 -16.96
N ILE A 252 -12.61 12.64 -16.09
CA ILE A 252 -13.90 13.09 -15.60
C ILE A 252 -13.72 13.41 -14.12
N GLU A 253 -14.03 14.65 -13.74
CA GLU A 253 -14.06 15.12 -12.37
C GLU A 253 -15.52 15.17 -11.88
N LEU A 254 -15.76 14.72 -10.65
CA LEU A 254 -16.99 15.03 -9.92
C LEU A 254 -16.61 15.87 -8.71
N GLU A 255 -16.78 17.18 -8.81
CA GLU A 255 -16.60 18.06 -7.66
C GLU A 255 -17.90 18.13 -6.86
N PHE A 256 -17.85 17.70 -5.61
CA PHE A 256 -18.99 17.76 -4.70
C PHE A 256 -19.00 19.09 -3.94
N ILE A 257 -20.17 19.72 -3.86
CA ILE A 257 -20.36 20.91 -3.03
C ILE A 257 -20.46 20.44 -1.57
N PRO A 258 -19.52 20.83 -0.68
CA PRO A 258 -19.40 20.22 0.66
C PRO A 258 -20.68 20.28 1.49
N GLU A 259 -21.33 21.44 1.56
CA GLU A 259 -22.54 21.61 2.37
C GLU A 259 -23.69 20.74 1.84
N MET A 260 -23.78 20.62 0.51
CA MET A 260 -24.82 19.83 -0.15
C MET A 260 -24.57 18.33 -0.01
N LEU A 261 -23.30 17.90 -0.05
CA LEU A 261 -22.93 16.52 0.22
C LEU A 261 -23.26 16.13 1.67
N ASP A 262 -22.95 16.99 2.63
CA ASP A 262 -23.27 16.74 4.04
C ASP A 262 -24.78 16.60 4.25
N ASP A 263 -25.58 17.48 3.67
CA ASP A 263 -27.04 17.42 3.77
C ASP A 263 -27.61 16.18 3.07
N PHE A 264 -27.10 15.85 1.89
CA PHE A 264 -27.46 14.60 1.19
C PHE A 264 -27.17 13.36 2.03
N ILE A 265 -26.00 13.29 2.65
CA ILE A 265 -25.61 12.18 3.52
C ILE A 265 -26.47 12.12 4.78
N LYS A 266 -26.73 13.26 5.44
CA LYS A 266 -27.62 13.33 6.61
C LYS A 266 -29.02 12.84 6.26
N ASP A 267 -29.55 13.24 5.10
CA ASP A 267 -30.88 12.84 4.66
C ASP A 267 -30.95 11.31 4.40
N ILE A 268 -29.92 10.71 3.81
CA ILE A 268 -29.82 9.24 3.66
C ILE A 268 -29.78 8.54 5.01
N LEU A 269 -28.92 9.00 5.93
CA LEU A 269 -28.79 8.38 7.24
C LEU A 269 -30.06 8.56 8.09
N SER A 270 -30.77 9.68 7.93
CA SER A 270 -32.01 9.95 8.68
C SER A 270 -33.20 9.16 8.12
N SER A 271 -33.22 8.92 6.81
CA SER A 271 -34.32 8.21 6.13
C SER A 271 -34.23 6.69 6.22
N ASN A 272 -33.04 6.12 6.45
CA ASN A 272 -32.85 4.68 6.53
C ASN A 272 -32.02 4.29 7.77
N ASN A 273 -32.72 3.80 8.80
CA ASN A 273 -32.13 3.41 10.07
C ASN A 273 -31.13 2.25 9.94
N ASP A 274 -31.35 1.32 9.01
CA ASP A 274 -30.43 0.19 8.81
C ASP A 274 -29.11 0.66 8.18
N ILE A 275 -29.18 1.56 7.20
CA ILE A 275 -27.99 2.22 6.65
C ILE A 275 -27.27 3.02 7.74
N ALA A 276 -28.00 3.79 8.54
CA ALA A 276 -27.43 4.57 9.64
C ALA A 276 -26.68 3.67 10.63
N ARG A 277 -27.33 2.62 11.13
CA ARG A 277 -26.76 1.64 12.05
C ARG A 277 -25.50 0.99 11.48
N TRP A 278 -25.54 0.62 10.20
CA TRP A 278 -24.40 0.02 9.52
C TRP A 278 -23.21 0.97 9.38
N VAL A 279 -23.47 2.24 9.03
CA VAL A 279 -22.43 3.27 8.92
C VAL A 279 -21.86 3.64 10.29
N ILE A 280 -22.70 3.71 11.34
CA ILE A 280 -22.26 3.91 12.74
C ILE A 280 -21.34 2.78 13.18
N LEU A 281 -21.71 1.53 12.90
CA LEU A 281 -20.88 0.37 13.22
C LEU A 281 -19.51 0.49 12.53
N LYS A 282 -19.50 0.76 11.22
CA LYS A 282 -18.25 0.95 10.47
C LYS A 282 -17.40 2.09 11.04
N TYR A 283 -18.01 3.23 11.32
CA TYR A 283 -17.33 4.39 11.89
C TYR A 283 -16.66 4.05 13.21
N ARG A 284 -17.39 3.41 14.14
CA ARG A 284 -16.87 3.03 15.45
C ARG A 284 -15.79 1.96 15.38
N LEU A 285 -15.96 0.96 14.53
CA LEU A 285 -14.95 -0.07 14.31
C LEU A 285 -13.67 0.54 13.72
N TYR A 286 -13.79 1.50 12.79
CA TYR A 286 -12.66 2.08 12.09
C TYR A 286 -11.92 3.14 12.90
N MET A 287 -12.67 4.08 13.47
CA MET A 287 -12.12 5.19 14.23
C MET A 287 -11.73 4.72 15.62
N GLY A 288 -12.54 3.92 16.32
CA GLY A 288 -12.30 3.59 17.73
C GLY A 288 -12.44 4.82 18.64
N ASP A 289 -11.89 4.74 19.85
CA ASP A 289 -12.10 5.75 20.91
C ASP A 289 -10.93 6.72 21.13
N SER A 290 -9.85 6.67 20.34
CA SER A 290 -8.72 7.59 20.55
C SER A 290 -8.96 8.94 19.86
N PRO A 291 -8.68 10.07 20.53
CA PRO A 291 -8.66 11.40 19.90
C PRO A 291 -7.55 11.57 18.86
N ARG A 292 -6.63 10.60 18.70
CA ARG A 292 -5.59 10.60 17.65
C ARG A 292 -6.12 10.26 16.24
N TYR A 293 -7.44 10.13 16.08
CA TYR A 293 -8.05 9.40 14.97
C TYR A 293 -8.84 10.26 13.98
N ASP A 294 -8.66 11.57 13.94
CA ASP A 294 -9.42 12.50 13.08
C ASP A 294 -9.30 12.29 11.56
N LEU A 295 -8.41 11.39 11.12
CA LEU A 295 -8.19 11.08 9.70
C LEU A 295 -8.39 9.59 9.42
N ILE A 296 -9.02 9.29 8.29
CA ILE A 296 -9.13 7.94 7.74
C ILE A 296 -7.77 7.56 7.13
N ARG A 297 -7.17 6.47 7.63
CA ARG A 297 -5.85 5.98 7.22
C ARG A 297 -5.94 4.56 6.68
N GLU A 298 -5.24 4.27 5.59
CA GLU A 298 -5.08 2.89 5.08
C GLU A 298 -4.51 1.96 6.18
N LYS A 299 -4.86 0.67 6.14
CA LYS A 299 -4.49 -0.40 7.11
C LYS A 299 -5.20 -0.43 8.47
N ARG A 300 -6.00 0.58 8.83
CA ARG A 300 -6.89 0.47 10.01
C ARG A 300 -7.98 -0.57 9.85
N GLY A 301 -8.27 -1.01 8.61
CA GLY A 301 -9.21 -2.09 8.35
C GLY A 301 -8.94 -3.35 9.16
N PHE A 302 -7.68 -3.77 9.32
CA PHE A 302 -7.35 -4.96 10.12
C PHE A 302 -7.65 -4.78 11.61
N GLU A 303 -7.37 -3.60 12.16
CA GLU A 303 -7.74 -3.28 13.55
C GLU A 303 -9.26 -3.23 13.72
N ALA A 304 -9.96 -2.63 12.75
CA ALA A 304 -11.42 -2.61 12.71
C ALA A 304 -12.03 -4.03 12.67
N PHE A 305 -11.46 -4.93 11.87
CA PHE A 305 -11.84 -6.34 11.85
C PHE A 305 -11.50 -7.05 13.16
N GLY A 306 -10.36 -6.76 13.79
CA GLY A 306 -10.02 -7.30 15.11
C GLY A 306 -11.00 -6.88 16.19
N ARG A 307 -11.47 -5.62 16.16
CA ARG A 307 -12.55 -5.13 17.04
C ARG A 307 -13.86 -5.87 16.75
N LEU A 308 -14.21 -6.06 15.47
CA LEU A 308 -15.42 -6.80 15.10
C LEU A 308 -15.38 -8.26 15.55
N ASP A 309 -14.25 -8.95 15.37
CA ASP A 309 -14.01 -10.32 15.84
C ASP A 309 -14.16 -10.42 17.37
N LYS A 310 -13.62 -9.45 18.10
CA LYS A 310 -13.79 -9.36 19.55
C LYS A 310 -15.26 -9.22 19.96
N ILE A 311 -16.01 -8.34 19.31
CA ILE A 311 -17.45 -8.17 19.56
C ILE A 311 -18.19 -9.49 19.28
N ALA A 312 -17.93 -10.11 18.13
CA ALA A 312 -18.55 -11.38 17.74
C ALA A 312 -18.26 -12.49 18.77
N LYS A 313 -17.01 -12.62 19.24
CA LYS A 313 -16.63 -13.58 20.28
C LYS A 313 -17.35 -13.32 21.59
N GLN A 314 -17.43 -12.08 22.05
CA GLN A 314 -18.13 -11.74 23.29
C GLN A 314 -19.63 -12.11 23.21
N VAL A 315 -20.27 -11.85 22.06
CA VAL A 315 -21.68 -12.21 21.83
C VAL A 315 -21.87 -13.73 21.80
N ILE A 316 -21.06 -14.46 21.03
CA ILE A 316 -21.17 -15.92 20.88
C ILE A 316 -20.92 -16.62 22.22
N GLN A 317 -19.90 -16.18 22.97
CA GLN A 317 -19.51 -16.77 24.24
C GLN A 317 -20.31 -16.24 25.43
N ARG A 318 -21.31 -15.37 25.21
CA ARG A 318 -22.13 -14.71 26.25
C ARG A 318 -21.28 -14.05 27.34
N MET A 319 -20.13 -13.51 26.96
CA MET A 319 -19.25 -12.80 27.88
C MET A 319 -19.84 -11.43 28.23
N LYS A 320 -19.52 -10.94 29.44
CA LYS A 320 -19.80 -9.55 29.79
C LYS A 320 -19.07 -8.63 28.81
N GLN A 321 -19.83 -7.76 28.16
CA GLN A 321 -19.29 -6.78 27.23
C GLN A 321 -18.40 -5.81 28.00
N ASP A 322 -17.21 -5.53 27.46
CA ASP A 322 -16.39 -4.44 27.99
C ASP A 322 -17.00 -3.08 27.63
N GLU A 323 -16.47 -2.03 28.26
CA GLU A 323 -16.97 -0.66 28.08
C GLU A 323 -16.92 -0.21 26.61
N ALA A 324 -15.83 -0.51 25.91
CA ALA A 324 -15.66 -0.16 24.50
C ALA A 324 -16.72 -0.84 23.62
N THR A 325 -16.95 -2.14 23.81
CA THR A 325 -17.96 -2.91 23.07
C THR A 325 -19.37 -2.42 23.38
N SER A 326 -19.66 -2.19 24.67
CA SER A 326 -20.95 -1.66 25.13
C SER A 326 -21.25 -0.30 24.50
N LYS A 327 -20.24 0.56 24.38
CA LYS A 327 -20.35 1.87 23.74
C LYS A 327 -20.68 1.76 22.25
N ILE A 328 -20.00 0.88 21.52
CA ILE A 328 -20.28 0.63 20.10
C ILE A 328 -21.73 0.18 19.90
N ILE A 329 -22.19 -0.79 20.71
CA ILE A 329 -23.56 -1.31 20.63
C ILE A 329 -24.58 -0.21 20.95
N LYS A 330 -24.34 0.57 22.02
CA LYS A 330 -25.20 1.69 22.39
C LYS A 330 -25.31 2.74 21.28
N ASP A 331 -24.19 3.09 20.65
CA ASP A 331 -24.19 4.07 19.57
C ASP A 331 -24.95 3.56 18.35
N VAL A 332 -24.75 2.30 17.96
CA VAL A 332 -25.51 1.65 16.88
C VAL A 332 -27.00 1.66 17.20
N GLN A 333 -27.40 1.25 18.40
CA GLN A 333 -28.80 1.24 18.82
C GLN A 333 -29.42 2.63 18.84
N SER A 334 -28.66 3.64 19.29
CA SER A 334 -29.14 5.02 19.36
C SER A 334 -29.45 5.63 18.00
N GLY A 335 -28.79 5.15 16.93
CA GLY A 335 -28.91 5.73 15.60
C GLY A 335 -28.49 7.20 15.51
N LYS A 336 -27.80 7.74 16.52
CA LYS A 336 -27.50 9.17 16.58
C LYS A 336 -26.50 9.57 15.50
N ILE A 337 -26.95 10.45 14.60
CA ILE A 337 -26.13 11.03 13.54
C ILE A 337 -25.30 12.17 14.15
N SER A 338 -23.98 12.07 14.04
CA SER A 338 -23.04 13.10 14.52
C SER A 338 -22.27 13.70 13.34
N PRO A 339 -21.73 14.93 13.45
CA PRO A 339 -20.94 15.53 12.36
C PRO A 339 -19.77 14.63 11.90
N GLY A 340 -19.04 14.02 12.84
CA GLY A 340 -17.95 13.09 12.50
C GLY A 340 -18.42 11.81 11.81
N LEU A 341 -19.67 11.38 12.01
CA LEU A 341 -20.27 10.27 11.26
C LEU A 341 -20.56 10.68 9.81
N VAL A 342 -21.06 11.90 9.60
CA VAL A 342 -21.34 12.45 8.26
C VAL A 342 -20.05 12.57 7.45
N ASP A 343 -18.98 13.12 8.06
CA ASP A 343 -17.64 13.19 7.48
C ASP A 343 -17.06 11.82 7.08
N PHE A 344 -17.34 10.79 7.89
CA PHE A 344 -16.90 9.43 7.59
C PHE A 344 -17.74 8.80 6.47
N ALA A 345 -19.05 9.04 6.51
CA ALA A 345 -20.01 8.55 5.53
C ALA A 345 -19.80 9.18 4.15
N SER A 346 -19.40 10.45 4.06
CA SER A 346 -19.04 11.10 2.80
C SER A 346 -17.87 10.39 2.12
N ILE A 347 -16.81 10.02 2.85
CA ILE A 347 -15.69 9.24 2.30
C ILE A 347 -16.18 7.86 1.82
N LEU A 348 -16.99 7.16 2.61
CA LEU A 348 -17.54 5.86 2.22
C LEU A 348 -18.37 5.98 0.93
N PHE A 349 -19.18 7.03 0.83
CA PHE A 349 -19.98 7.33 -0.34
C PHE A 349 -19.11 7.59 -1.56
N LEU A 350 -18.16 8.53 -1.49
CA LEU A 350 -17.25 8.86 -2.58
C LEU A 350 -16.46 7.64 -3.07
N HIS A 351 -15.97 6.82 -2.13
CA HIS A 351 -15.25 5.60 -2.46
C HIS A 351 -16.12 4.56 -3.15
N SER A 352 -17.34 4.35 -2.65
CA SER A 352 -18.29 3.41 -3.24
C SER A 352 -18.76 3.89 -4.61
N LEU A 353 -19.04 5.19 -4.76
CA LEU A 353 -19.42 5.82 -6.01
C LEU A 353 -18.31 5.69 -7.06
N ALA A 354 -17.05 5.94 -6.68
CA ALA A 354 -15.92 5.79 -7.60
C ALA A 354 -15.81 4.36 -8.15
N HIS A 355 -15.99 3.35 -7.29
CA HIS A 355 -16.03 1.95 -7.73
C HIS A 355 -17.21 1.66 -8.65
N THR A 356 -18.42 2.12 -8.30
CA THR A 356 -19.62 1.94 -9.12
C THR A 356 -19.48 2.60 -10.48
N LEU A 357 -19.03 3.86 -10.53
CA LEU A 357 -18.84 4.61 -11.76
C LEU A 357 -17.78 3.96 -12.65
N LYS A 358 -16.64 3.58 -12.06
CA LYS A 358 -15.59 2.85 -12.76
C LYS A 358 -16.11 1.55 -13.38
N ASN A 359 -16.87 0.75 -12.64
CA ASN A 359 -17.42 -0.50 -13.15
C ASN A 359 -18.48 -0.26 -14.23
N ALA A 360 -19.32 0.76 -14.07
CA ALA A 360 -20.33 1.14 -15.06
C ALA A 360 -19.69 1.62 -16.37
N LEU A 361 -18.65 2.46 -16.29
CA LEU A 361 -17.87 2.89 -17.46
C LEU A 361 -17.18 1.71 -18.14
N ALA A 362 -16.55 0.83 -17.36
CA ALA A 362 -15.91 -0.37 -17.90
C ALA A 362 -16.90 -1.26 -18.65
N ALA A 363 -18.06 -1.53 -18.05
CA ALA A 363 -19.11 -2.33 -18.67
C ALA A 363 -19.68 -1.65 -19.93
N ARG A 364 -19.94 -0.35 -19.88
CA ARG A 364 -20.53 0.40 -21.01
C ARG A 364 -19.61 0.48 -22.22
N TYR A 365 -18.31 0.68 -22.00
CA TYR A 365 -17.34 0.88 -23.07
C TYR A 365 -16.52 -0.37 -23.42
N GLY A 366 -16.83 -1.51 -22.78
CA GLY A 366 -16.14 -2.78 -23.04
C GLY A 366 -14.66 -2.77 -22.69
N CYS A 367 -14.21 -1.87 -21.81
CA CYS A 367 -12.82 -1.82 -21.35
C CYS A 367 -12.63 -2.57 -20.03
N LYS A 368 -11.39 -2.92 -19.70
CA LYS A 368 -11.13 -3.59 -18.43
C LYS A 368 -11.17 -2.57 -17.31
N THR A 369 -11.65 -2.97 -16.14
CA THR A 369 -11.66 -2.09 -14.95
C THR A 369 -10.25 -1.58 -14.61
N GLU A 370 -9.21 -2.34 -14.92
CA GLU A 370 -7.81 -1.95 -14.73
C GLU A 370 -7.32 -0.82 -15.66
N ASP A 371 -8.04 -0.55 -16.76
CA ASP A 371 -7.74 0.54 -17.70
C ASP A 371 -8.27 1.90 -17.19
N ILE A 372 -9.18 1.89 -16.20
CA ILE A 372 -9.75 3.10 -15.59
C ILE A 372 -9.13 3.31 -14.20
N GLY A 373 -8.34 4.38 -14.08
CA GLY A 373 -7.85 4.90 -12.81
C GLY A 373 -8.89 5.81 -12.14
N TYR A 374 -8.84 5.93 -10.82
CA TYR A 374 -9.54 7.00 -10.09
C TYR A 374 -8.69 7.47 -8.92
N HIS A 375 -8.92 8.72 -8.52
CA HIS A 375 -8.35 9.37 -7.35
C HIS A 375 -9.50 10.01 -6.56
N ILE A 376 -9.36 10.09 -5.24
CA ILE A 376 -10.35 10.74 -4.37
C ILE A 376 -9.61 11.76 -3.52
N GLU A 377 -10.06 13.00 -3.60
CA GLU A 377 -9.62 14.08 -2.74
C GLU A 377 -10.69 14.34 -1.68
N HIS A 378 -10.29 14.31 -0.41
CA HIS A 378 -11.20 14.58 0.70
C HIS A 378 -10.43 15.08 1.94
N PRO A 379 -10.88 16.12 2.67
CA PRO A 379 -10.16 16.69 3.81
C PRO A 379 -9.84 15.68 4.92
N LYS A 380 -10.72 14.72 5.15
CA LYS A 380 -10.57 13.65 6.16
C LYS A 380 -9.80 12.41 5.67
N LEU A 381 -9.46 12.36 4.38
CA LEU A 381 -8.68 11.27 3.82
C LEU A 381 -7.20 11.63 3.87
N ARG A 382 -6.42 10.92 4.69
CA ARG A 382 -4.97 11.12 4.69
C ARG A 382 -4.36 10.34 3.53
N VAL A 383 -3.88 11.05 2.52
CA VAL A 383 -3.05 10.44 1.47
C VAL A 383 -1.73 9.95 2.08
N LEU A 384 -1.35 8.75 1.69
CA LEU A 384 -0.29 7.96 2.31
C LEU A 384 1.10 8.57 2.13
N GLY A 385 1.90 8.57 3.20
CA GLY A 385 3.34 8.87 3.15
C GLY A 385 3.82 10.00 4.06
N THR A 386 2.92 10.64 4.81
CA THR A 386 3.36 11.41 5.98
C THR A 386 3.62 10.46 7.15
N PRO A 387 4.83 10.46 7.75
CA PRO A 387 5.03 9.89 9.08
C PRO A 387 3.96 10.44 10.04
N SER A 388 3.52 9.63 10.99
CA SER A 388 3.00 10.21 12.23
C SER A 388 4.12 11.03 12.84
N ARG A 389 3.90 12.34 13.03
CA ARG A 389 4.67 13.07 14.05
C ARG A 389 4.56 12.30 15.36
#